data_AF-A0A957YLU6-F1
#
_entry.id   AF-A0A957YLU6-F1
#
_cell.length_a   1.000
_cell.length_b   1.000
_cell.length_c   1.000
_cell.angle_alpha   90.00
_cell.angle_beta   90.00
_cell.angle_gamma   90.00
#
_symmetry.space_group_name_H-M   'P 1'
#
loop_
_entity.id
_entity.type
_entity.pdbx_description
1 polymer ?
#
loop_
_entity_poly.entity_id
_entity_poly.type
_entity_poly.pdbx_seq_one_letter_code
_entity_poly.pdbx_strand_id
1 'polypeptide(L)' 'SAIIHSANIYHMSEFGKAINTTLYVKNAPSYAGLGMGGEGYTSFTIAGRTGEGMTTCRTFTRFRRCSLVGAFSSV' A
#
# COMPACT_ATOMS: atom_id res chain seq x y z
N SER A 1 -6.58 0.19 -10.28
CA SER A 1 -6.85 -0.92 -9.36
C SER A 1 -7.26 -2.13 -10.18
N ALA A 2 -7.14 -3.34 -9.63
CA ALA A 2 -7.60 -4.56 -10.27
C ALA A 2 -8.18 -5.54 -9.25
N ILE A 3 -9.12 -6.37 -9.69
CA ILE A 3 -9.73 -7.43 -8.89
C ILE A 3 -9.66 -8.73 -9.69
N ILE A 4 -9.31 -9.83 -9.03
CA ILE A 4 -9.38 -11.17 -9.60
C ILE A 4 -10.19 -12.10 -8.70
N HIS A 5 -10.96 -12.99 -9.32
CA HIS A 5 -11.55 -14.16 -8.65
C HIS A 5 -10.94 -15.43 -9.26
N SER A 6 -10.15 -16.15 -8.48
CA SER A 6 -9.44 -17.36 -8.91
C SER A 6 -9.07 -18.23 -7.69
N ALA A 7 -9.19 -19.55 -7.83
CA ALA A 7 -8.67 -20.50 -6.83
C ALA A 7 -7.19 -20.85 -7.06
N ASN A 8 -6.65 -20.59 -8.25
CA ASN A 8 -5.26 -20.89 -8.60
C ASN A 8 -4.32 -19.75 -8.16
N ILE A 9 -3.40 -20.05 -7.24
CA ILE A 9 -2.44 -19.10 -6.66
C ILE A 9 -1.40 -18.62 -7.69
N TYR A 10 -0.95 -19.49 -8.58
CA TYR A 10 0.02 -19.12 -9.63
C TYR A 10 -0.58 -18.09 -10.58
N HIS A 11 -1.82 -18.33 -11.01
CA HIS A 11 -2.55 -17.40 -11.87
C HIS A 11 -2.77 -16.04 -11.17
N MET A 12 -3.14 -16.03 -9.89
CA MET A 12 -3.26 -14.79 -9.12
C MET A 12 -1.93 -14.04 -8.97
N SER A 13 -0.80 -14.77 -8.91
CA SER A 13 0.54 -14.20 -8.81
C SER A 13 0.99 -13.59 -10.15
N GLU A 14 0.79 -14.30 -11.25
CA GLU A 14 1.12 -13.84 -12.60
C GLU A 14 0.31 -12.60 -12.98
N PHE A 15 -1.01 -12.62 -12.75
CA PHE A 15 -1.86 -11.46 -13.00
C PHE A 15 -1.43 -10.23 -12.19
N GLY A 16 -1.13 -10.42 -10.90
CA GLY A 16 -0.67 -9.33 -10.03
C GLY A 16 0.63 -8.68 -10.50
N LYS A 17 1.59 -9.48 -10.98
CA LYS A 17 2.84 -8.99 -11.54
C LYS A 17 2.64 -8.28 -12.88
N ALA A 18 1.79 -8.83 -13.76
CA ALA A 18 1.56 -8.27 -15.09
C ALA A 18 0.83 -6.92 -15.05
N ILE A 19 -0.19 -6.79 -14.18
CA ILE A 19 -1.04 -5.60 -14.15
C ILE A 19 -0.44 -4.44 -13.35
N ASN A 20 0.43 -4.73 -12.38
CA ASN A 20 1.19 -3.76 -11.59
C ASN A 20 0.37 -2.56 -11.06
N THR A 21 -0.85 -2.82 -10.57
CA THR A 21 -1.72 -1.77 -10.04
C THR A 21 -1.42 -1.45 -8.57
N THR A 22 -1.62 -0.19 -8.19
CA THR A 22 -1.50 0.28 -6.79
C THR A 22 -2.36 -0.48 -5.78
N LEU A 23 -3.53 -0.96 -6.21
CA LEU A 23 -4.46 -1.71 -5.38
C LEU A 23 -4.91 -2.95 -6.14
N TYR A 24 -4.67 -4.12 -5.55
CA TYR A 24 -4.98 -5.42 -6.13
C TYR A 24 -5.71 -6.30 -5.11
N VAL A 25 -6.97 -6.64 -5.41
CA VAL A 25 -7.84 -7.45 -4.54
C VAL A 25 -8.02 -8.85 -5.13
N LYS A 26 -7.95 -9.88 -4.28
CA LYS A 26 -8.10 -11.30 -4.67
C LYS A 26 -9.31 -11.90 -3.95
N ASN A 27 -10.23 -12.51 -4.68
CA ASN A 27 -11.38 -13.25 -4.15
C ASN A 27 -12.27 -12.46 -3.19
N ALA A 28 -12.36 -11.14 -3.35
CA ALA A 28 -13.11 -10.24 -2.49
C ALA A 28 -13.63 -9.03 -3.31
N PRO A 29 -14.68 -8.33 -2.83
CA PRO A 29 -15.17 -7.13 -3.50
C PRO A 29 -14.12 -6.00 -3.51
N SER A 30 -14.23 -5.07 -4.46
CA SER A 30 -13.24 -4.01 -4.68
C SER A 30 -12.97 -3.14 -3.44
N TYR A 31 -13.99 -2.86 -2.63
CA TYR A 31 -13.88 -2.06 -1.41
C TYR A 31 -13.11 -2.77 -0.28
N ALA A 32 -12.86 -4.08 -0.39
CA ALA A 32 -12.00 -4.80 0.55
C ALA A 32 -10.57 -4.25 0.54
N GLY A 33 -10.13 -3.70 -0.61
CA GLY A 33 -8.86 -2.99 -0.71
C GLY A 33 -8.82 -1.64 0.02
N LEU A 34 -9.94 -1.12 0.52
CA LEU A 34 -10.04 0.10 1.32
C LEU A 34 -10.18 -0.19 2.83
N GLY A 35 -9.95 -1.43 3.26
CA GLY A 35 -10.10 -1.85 4.65
C GLY A 35 -11.52 -2.23 5.08
N MET A 36 -12.50 -2.27 4.16
CA MET A 36 -13.86 -2.75 4.47
C MET A 36 -14.00 -4.23 4.12
N GLY A 37 -13.94 -5.11 5.13
CA GLY A 37 -13.99 -6.56 4.89
C GLY A 37 -12.70 -7.16 4.31
N GLY A 38 -11.60 -6.38 4.33
CA GLY A 38 -10.23 -6.81 4.04
C GLY A 38 -9.26 -6.15 5.01
N GLU A 39 -8.05 -6.69 5.16
CA GLU A 39 -7.03 -6.12 6.05
C GLU A 39 -6.44 -4.81 5.50
N GLY A 40 -5.98 -3.94 6.40
CA GLY A 40 -5.33 -2.67 6.08
C GLY A 40 -6.08 -1.45 6.61
N TYR A 41 -5.54 -0.26 6.34
CA TYR A 41 -6.16 1.02 6.71
C TYR A 41 -6.99 1.58 5.56
N THR A 42 -8.00 2.39 5.90
CA THR A 42 -8.83 3.07 4.92
C THR A 42 -8.17 4.35 4.41
N SER A 43 -8.25 4.59 3.11
CA SER A 43 -7.92 5.88 2.49
C SER A 43 -8.80 6.11 1.26
N PHE A 44 -9.25 7.35 1.08
CA PHE A 44 -10.04 7.78 -0.07
C PHE A 44 -9.21 8.50 -1.14
N THR A 45 -7.90 8.66 -0.89
CA THR A 45 -6.96 9.21 -1.85
C THR A 45 -5.95 8.12 -2.21
N ILE A 46 -6.01 7.66 -3.46
CA ILE A 46 -5.13 6.62 -4.00
C ILE A 46 -4.20 7.27 -5.03
N ALA A 47 -2.95 7.45 -4.63
CA ALA A 47 -1.96 8.14 -5.44
C ALA A 47 -1.23 7.16 -6.38
N GLY A 48 -1.88 6.85 -7.50
CA GLY A 48 -1.32 5.95 -8.51
C GLY A 48 -0.18 6.58 -9.34
N ARG A 49 -0.34 7.83 -9.77
CA ARG A 49 0.62 8.48 -10.68
C ARG A 49 1.95 8.84 -10.02
N THR A 50 1.89 9.29 -8.78
CA THR A 50 3.03 9.78 -7.99
C THR A 50 3.62 8.69 -7.08
N GLY A 51 2.90 7.60 -6.85
CA GLY A 51 3.43 6.35 -6.29
C GLY A 51 3.33 6.21 -4.78
N GLU A 52 2.67 7.13 -4.07
CA GLU A 52 2.50 7.06 -2.61
C GLU A 52 1.51 5.97 -2.18
N GLY A 53 0.76 5.41 -3.11
CA GLY A 53 -0.17 4.33 -2.83
C GLY A 53 -1.43 4.80 -2.13
N MET A 54 -1.85 4.07 -1.10
CA MET A 54 -2.92 4.53 -0.22
C MET A 54 -2.36 5.60 0.71
N THR A 55 -2.80 6.85 0.57
CA THR A 55 -2.19 7.94 1.34
C THR A 55 -2.50 7.81 2.82
N THR A 56 -1.51 8.10 3.67
CA THR A 56 -1.66 8.18 5.13
C THR A 56 -1.24 9.56 5.62
N CYS A 57 -1.39 9.83 6.92
CA CYS A 57 -0.86 11.06 7.53
C CYS A 57 0.64 11.26 7.22
N ARG A 58 1.42 10.18 7.10
CA ARG A 58 2.85 10.25 6.74
C ARG A 58 3.06 10.86 5.35
N THR A 59 2.19 10.55 4.40
CA THR A 59 2.24 11.06 3.01
C THR A 59 2.15 12.58 2.97
N PHE A 60 1.47 13.21 3.93
CA PHE A 60 1.28 14.66 4.00
C PHE A 60 2.30 15.37 4.91
N THR A 61 3.39 14.70 5.26
CA THR A 61 4.43 15.25 6.14
C THR A 61 5.82 15.16 5.51
N ARG A 62 6.70 16.10 5.87
CA ARG A 62 8.10 16.07 5.45
C ARG A 62 8.92 15.24 6.44
N PHE A 63 9.59 14.21 5.94
CA PHE A 63 10.58 13.48 6.74
C PHE A 63 11.77 14.41 7.05
N ARG A 64 12.11 14.57 8.33
CA ARG A 64 13.27 15.35 8.78
C ARG A 64 14.28 14.43 9.41
N ARG A 65 15.52 14.45 8.89
CA ARG A 65 16.67 13.80 9.52
C ARG A 65 17.36 14.83 10.43
N CYS A 66 17.55 14.47 11.69
CA CYS A 66 18.24 15.29 12.68
C CYS A 66 19.39 14.48 13.29
N SER A 67 20.55 15.10 13.44
CA SER A 67 21.74 14.48 14.04
C SER A 67 22.27 15.39 15.15
N LEU A 68 22.49 14.82 16.33
CA LEU A 68 23.22 15.48 17.41
C LEU A 68 24.62 14.88 17.48
N VAL A 69 25.64 15.73 17.31
CA VAL A 69 27.05 15.31 17.38
C VAL A 69 27.55 15.51 18.81
N GLY A 70 28.16 14.49 19.40
CA GLY A 70 28.80 14.57 20.72
C GLY A 70 27.89 14.32 21.93
N ALA A 71 26.64 13.87 21.74
CA ALA A 71 25.72 13.53 22.84
C ALA A 71 24.71 12.43 22.42
N PHE A 72 24.05 11.80 23.40
CA PHE A 72 23.11 10.67 23.24
C PHE A 72 23.69 9.39 22.58
N SER A 73 25.02 9.26 22.51
CA SER A 73 25.67 7.94 22.33
C SER A 73 25.64 7.22 23.68
N SER A 74 25.03 6.03 23.73
CA SER A 74 25.01 5.17 24.93
C SER A 74 26.18 4.16 24.96
N VAL A 75 27.18 4.36 24.11
CA VAL A 75 28.44 3.62 24.08
C VAL A 75 29.57 4.63 24.25
#